data_AF-A0A6C0IXX0-F1
#
_entry.id   AF-A0A6C0IXX0-F1
#
_cell.length_a   1.000
_cell.length_b   1.000
_cell.length_c   1.000
_cell.angle_alpha   90.00
_cell.angle_beta   90.00
_cell.angle_gamma   90.00
#
_symmetry.space_group_name_H-M   'P 1'
#
loop_
_entity.id
_entity.type
_entity.pdbx_description
1 polymer ?
#
loop_
_entity_poly.entity_id
_entity_poly.type
_entity_poly.pdbx_seq_one_letter_code
_entity_poly.pdbx_strand_id
1 'polypeptide(L)'
;MSQQEQKSKLIERINGLVENLGSSSWKIIDLDQFDGKIYREKVYCQQIEGGKYLGLYYPYDDISFNPEMNQWMMDCANMWFRQINNIIPSIKSGSCFHTFPKYFNIQRTSKIEGEIGKIQPGRLMTNSAICIRKSNSKPELPEQLYVSIEFQDTPTDDIKQIERDLDSAKSVPLIDLAKLNNITEFDFCFKFPKILESELNSGKSKVLNHYINQQNNWIKNTIQPLVDDVLKNHNLKINMIYL
;
A
#
# COMPACT_ATOMS: atom_id res chain seq x y z
N MET A 1 -2.84 -35.38 10.24
CA MET A 1 -2.32 -34.31 9.36
C MET A 1 -1.06 -33.76 10.00
N SER A 2 0.05 -33.74 9.29
CA SER A 2 1.34 -33.27 9.84
C SER A 2 1.33 -31.75 10.05
N GLN A 3 2.18 -31.23 10.95
CA GLN A 3 2.33 -29.78 11.15
C GLN A 3 2.74 -29.04 9.86
N GLN A 4 3.44 -29.73 8.95
CA GLN A 4 3.86 -29.17 7.66
C GLN A 4 2.69 -29.05 6.68
N GLU A 5 1.78 -30.03 6.65
CA GLU A 5 0.56 -29.96 5.83
C GLU A 5 -0.39 -28.86 6.31
N GLN A 6 -0.52 -28.68 7.62
CA GLN A 6 -1.33 -27.60 8.20
C GLN A 6 -0.79 -26.21 7.83
N LYS A 7 0.54 -26.04 7.86
CA LYS A 7 1.22 -24.81 7.42
C LYS A 7 0.91 -24.48 5.96
N SER A 8 1.12 -25.45 5.05
CA SER A 8 0.96 -25.21 3.62
C SER A 8 -0.48 -24.78 3.28
N LYS A 9 -1.47 -25.45 3.87
CA LYS A 9 -2.89 -25.08 3.70
C LYS A 9 -3.22 -23.68 4.21
N LEU A 10 -2.54 -23.22 5.26
CA LEU A 10 -2.78 -21.89 5.83
C LEU A 10 -2.18 -20.78 4.97
N ILE A 11 -0.96 -20.97 4.47
CA ILE A 11 -0.34 -20.03 3.51
C ILE A 11 -1.20 -19.97 2.24
N GLU A 12 -1.64 -21.12 1.73
CA GLU A 12 -2.55 -21.21 0.60
C GLU A 12 -3.85 -20.43 0.86
N ARG A 13 -4.43 -20.59 2.05
CA ARG A 13 -5.63 -19.84 2.46
C ARG A 13 -5.39 -18.32 2.51
N ILE A 14 -4.32 -17.85 3.15
CA ILE A 14 -4.03 -16.41 3.22
C ILE A 14 -3.83 -15.85 1.81
N ASN A 15 -3.10 -16.56 0.95
CA ASN A 15 -2.90 -16.15 -0.44
C ASN A 15 -4.22 -16.07 -1.20
N GLY A 16 -5.11 -17.06 -1.05
CA GLY A 16 -6.44 -17.04 -1.66
C GLY A 16 -7.36 -15.96 -1.08
N LEU A 17 -7.21 -15.59 0.20
CA LEU A 17 -7.95 -14.47 0.79
C LEU A 17 -7.55 -13.14 0.18
N VAL A 18 -6.27 -12.94 -0.16
CA VAL A 18 -5.78 -11.69 -0.74
C VAL A 18 -6.41 -11.40 -2.10
N GLU A 19 -6.62 -12.41 -2.93
CA GLU A 19 -7.37 -12.27 -4.20
C GLU A 19 -8.81 -11.79 -3.97
N ASN A 20 -9.38 -12.16 -2.83
CA ASN A 20 -10.76 -11.87 -2.46
C ASN A 20 -10.91 -10.64 -1.56
N LEU A 21 -9.83 -10.04 -1.06
CA LEU A 21 -9.91 -8.87 -0.18
C LEU A 21 -10.77 -7.78 -0.82
N GLY A 22 -10.70 -7.62 -2.15
CA GLY A 22 -11.52 -6.65 -2.86
C GLY A 22 -13.02 -6.95 -2.95
N SER A 23 -13.42 -8.19 -2.70
CA SER A 23 -14.82 -8.65 -2.75
C SER A 23 -15.39 -8.92 -1.35
N SER A 24 -14.61 -8.78 -0.27
CA SER A 24 -14.95 -9.29 1.05
C SER A 24 -14.61 -8.34 2.21
N SER A 25 -15.38 -7.26 2.35
CA SER A 25 -15.23 -6.30 3.46
C SER A 25 -15.88 -6.72 4.80
N TRP A 26 -16.66 -7.80 4.85
CA TRP A 26 -17.49 -8.09 6.05
C TRP A 26 -17.47 -9.53 6.56
N LYS A 27 -16.57 -10.40 6.06
CA LYS A 27 -16.70 -11.86 6.28
C LYS A 27 -15.48 -12.55 6.85
N ILE A 28 -14.91 -12.01 7.91
CA ILE A 28 -14.09 -12.80 8.85
C ILE A 28 -14.77 -12.72 10.21
N ILE A 29 -15.92 -13.38 10.33
CA ILE A 29 -16.67 -13.43 11.57
C ILE A 29 -16.74 -14.89 12.04
N ASP A 30 -16.34 -15.04 13.31
CA ASP A 30 -16.76 -16.04 14.30
C ASP A 30 -16.02 -17.36 14.53
N LEU A 31 -14.96 -17.74 13.81
CA LEU A 31 -14.13 -18.86 14.30
C LEU A 31 -12.68 -18.72 13.83
N ASP A 32 -11.76 -18.50 14.76
CA ASP A 32 -10.36 -18.78 14.53
C ASP A 32 -10.24 -20.31 14.39
N GLN A 33 -10.13 -20.78 13.14
CA GLN A 33 -10.07 -22.21 12.82
C GLN A 33 -8.74 -22.86 13.25
N PHE A 34 -7.82 -22.09 13.81
CA PHE A 34 -6.50 -22.53 14.24
C PHE A 34 -6.44 -22.78 15.74
N ASP A 35 -7.05 -21.92 16.56
CA ASP A 35 -7.20 -22.12 18.00
C ASP A 35 -8.61 -22.52 18.45
N GLY A 36 -9.58 -22.55 17.53
CA GLY A 36 -10.96 -22.96 17.74
C GLY A 36 -11.83 -21.91 18.46
N LYS A 37 -11.38 -20.66 18.59
CA LYS A 37 -12.07 -19.66 19.41
C LYS A 37 -12.92 -18.70 18.60
N ILE A 38 -14.04 -18.33 19.21
CA ILE A 38 -15.01 -17.34 18.73
C ILE A 38 -14.76 -16.06 19.52
N TYR A 39 -14.56 -14.92 18.87
CA TYR A 39 -14.32 -13.66 19.55
C TYR A 39 -15.30 -12.60 19.02
N ARG A 40 -16.06 -11.97 19.91
CA ARG A 40 -17.32 -11.30 19.52
C ARG A 40 -17.34 -9.76 19.62
N GLU A 41 -16.36 -9.11 20.27
CA GLU A 41 -16.68 -7.80 20.88
C GLU A 41 -15.81 -6.58 20.50
N LYS A 42 -14.81 -6.68 19.61
CA LYS A 42 -14.04 -5.49 19.20
C LYS A 42 -13.77 -5.49 17.70
N VAL A 43 -14.55 -4.75 16.92
CA VAL A 43 -14.31 -4.59 15.49
C VAL A 43 -13.73 -3.20 15.23
N TYR A 44 -12.55 -3.16 14.62
CA TYR A 44 -11.95 -1.95 14.06
C TYR A 44 -12.12 -2.01 12.56
N CYS A 45 -12.68 -0.96 11.97
CA CYS A 45 -12.76 -0.83 10.52
C CYS A 45 -11.55 -0.04 10.02
N GLN A 46 -10.83 -0.59 9.03
CA GLN A 46 -9.80 0.14 8.30
C GLN A 46 -10.04 -0.03 6.81
N GLN A 47 -9.83 1.04 6.05
CA GLN A 47 -9.95 0.96 4.60
C GLN A 47 -8.96 -0.05 3.99
N ILE A 48 -9.43 -0.90 3.07
CA ILE A 48 -8.64 -1.75 2.19
C ILE A 48 -7.66 -0.86 1.45
N GLU A 49 -6.39 -1.14 1.70
CA GLU A 49 -5.32 -0.42 1.06
C GLU A 49 -5.25 -0.78 -0.42
N GLY A 50 -5.02 0.20 -1.30
CA GLY A 50 -5.08 -0.05 -2.73
C GLY A 50 -6.48 -0.33 -3.30
N GLY A 51 -7.56 -0.39 -2.51
CA GLY A 51 -8.89 -0.77 -3.02
C GLY A 51 -9.38 0.10 -4.18
N LYS A 52 -9.18 1.42 -4.10
CA LYS A 52 -9.47 2.35 -5.19
C LYS A 52 -8.69 2.04 -6.50
N TYR A 53 -7.45 1.56 -6.40
CA TYR A 53 -6.66 1.17 -7.58
C TYR A 53 -7.28 -0.03 -8.31
N LEU A 54 -7.88 -0.94 -7.54
CA LEU A 54 -8.62 -2.09 -8.07
C LEU A 54 -10.07 -1.76 -8.45
N GLY A 55 -10.46 -0.49 -8.41
CA GLY A 55 -11.82 -0.06 -8.74
C GLY A 55 -12.86 -0.46 -7.68
N LEU A 56 -12.43 -0.61 -6.43
CA LEU A 56 -13.33 -0.85 -5.30
C LEU A 56 -13.80 0.50 -4.74
N TYR A 57 -15.11 0.68 -4.63
CA TYR A 57 -15.76 1.95 -4.28
C TYR A 57 -17.00 1.69 -3.41
N TYR A 58 -16.84 1.49 -2.09
CA TYR A 58 -17.89 1.45 -1.05
C TYR A 58 -19.11 0.49 -1.19
N PRO A 59 -19.65 -0.05 -0.08
CA PRO A 59 -19.08 -0.22 1.26
C PRO A 59 -18.05 -1.37 1.31
N TYR A 60 -17.43 -1.68 0.17
CA TYR A 60 -16.53 -2.81 -0.01
C TYR A 60 -15.07 -2.51 0.35
N ASP A 61 -14.76 -1.28 0.72
CA ASP A 61 -13.39 -0.81 0.96
C ASP A 61 -12.99 -0.85 2.42
N ASP A 62 -13.71 -1.50 3.34
CA ASP A 62 -13.34 -1.55 4.76
C ASP A 62 -13.10 -2.99 5.20
N ILE A 63 -11.95 -3.26 5.81
CA ILE A 63 -11.69 -4.49 6.53
C ILE A 63 -12.11 -4.29 7.98
N SER A 64 -13.03 -5.13 8.43
CA SER A 64 -13.36 -5.30 9.84
C SER A 64 -12.36 -6.27 10.48
N PHE A 65 -11.52 -5.77 11.38
CA PHE A 65 -10.53 -6.55 12.11
C PHE A 65 -10.81 -6.54 13.62
N ASN A 66 -10.73 -7.71 14.26
CA ASN A 66 -10.83 -7.84 15.71
C ASN A 66 -9.46 -8.22 16.32
N PRO A 67 -8.85 -7.39 17.20
CA PRO A 67 -7.55 -7.65 17.84
C PRO A 67 -7.52 -8.91 18.68
N GLU A 68 -8.68 -9.37 19.15
CA GLU A 68 -8.82 -10.64 19.85
C GLU A 68 -8.86 -11.83 18.85
N MET A 69 -9.17 -11.58 17.56
CA MET A 69 -9.28 -12.53 16.43
C MET A 69 -8.09 -12.53 15.46
N ASN A 70 -6.85 -12.53 15.96
CA ASN A 70 -5.70 -12.81 15.09
C ASN A 70 -5.35 -11.67 14.09
N GLN A 71 -4.67 -10.63 14.63
CA GLN A 71 -4.07 -9.52 13.85
C GLN A 71 -3.03 -9.96 12.84
N TRP A 72 -2.28 -11.00 13.20
CA TRP A 72 -1.14 -11.41 12.40
C TRP A 72 -1.57 -11.94 11.03
N MET A 73 -2.76 -12.56 10.90
CA MET A 73 -3.31 -12.99 9.61
C MET A 73 -3.68 -11.80 8.72
N MET A 74 -4.30 -10.77 9.27
CA MET A 74 -4.65 -9.56 8.52
C MET A 74 -3.42 -8.77 8.11
N ASP A 75 -2.41 -8.69 8.98
CA ASP A 75 -1.12 -8.11 8.66
C ASP A 75 -0.44 -8.89 7.52
N CYS A 76 -0.47 -10.23 7.55
CA CYS A 76 0.03 -11.06 6.46
C CYS A 76 -0.73 -10.84 5.15
N ALA A 77 -2.06 -10.77 5.20
CA ALA A 77 -2.89 -10.54 4.03
C ALA A 77 -2.63 -9.15 3.42
N ASN A 78 -2.58 -8.09 4.23
CA ASN A 78 -2.25 -6.74 3.78
C ASN A 78 -0.82 -6.64 3.25
N MET A 79 0.16 -7.22 3.95
CA MET A 79 1.55 -7.27 3.50
C MET A 79 1.68 -7.98 2.16
N TRP A 80 1.03 -9.13 1.99
CA TRP A 80 1.02 -9.86 0.72
C TRP A 80 0.33 -9.05 -0.38
N PHE A 81 -0.84 -8.46 -0.09
CA PHE A 81 -1.56 -7.59 -1.02
C PHE A 81 -0.69 -6.44 -1.55
N ARG A 82 0.10 -5.79 -0.68
CA ARG A 82 1.00 -4.70 -1.08
C ARG A 82 2.14 -5.18 -1.97
N GLN A 83 2.69 -6.35 -1.69
CA GLN A 83 3.77 -6.93 -2.48
C GLN A 83 3.28 -7.27 -3.88
N ILE A 84 2.14 -7.96 -4.01
CA ILE A 84 1.61 -8.36 -5.32
C ILE A 84 1.16 -7.17 -6.17
N ASN A 85 0.64 -6.10 -5.53
CA ASN A 85 0.15 -4.91 -6.23
C ASN A 85 1.19 -3.79 -6.28
N ASN A 86 2.39 -4.02 -5.75
CA ASN A 86 3.49 -3.07 -5.79
C ASN A 86 3.15 -1.70 -5.15
N ILE A 87 2.50 -1.71 -3.98
CA ILE A 87 1.97 -0.50 -3.31
C ILE A 87 2.78 -0.15 -2.06
N ILE A 88 3.13 1.13 -1.91
CA ILE A 88 3.68 1.72 -0.71
C ILE A 88 2.70 2.82 -0.23
N PRO A 89 1.92 2.58 0.84
CA PRO A 89 0.91 3.53 1.30
C PRO A 89 1.53 4.69 2.10
N SER A 90 0.74 5.70 2.43
CA SER A 90 1.17 6.82 3.29
C SER A 90 0.75 6.69 4.76
N ILE A 91 -0.06 5.68 5.09
CA ILE A 91 -0.55 5.48 6.47
C ILE A 91 0.48 4.71 7.29
N LYS A 92 0.81 5.26 8.47
CA LYS A 92 1.74 4.66 9.44
C LYS A 92 1.21 3.40 10.15
N SER A 93 0.05 2.86 9.79
CA SER A 93 -0.57 1.69 10.42
C SER A 93 -0.11 0.35 9.83
N GLY A 94 0.75 0.38 8.80
CA GLY A 94 1.11 -0.79 8.00
C GLY A 94 2.51 -1.40 8.21
N SER A 95 2.75 -2.54 7.55
CA SER A 95 4.07 -3.18 7.39
C SER A 95 5.03 -2.39 6.49
N CYS A 96 4.53 -1.42 5.75
CA CYS A 96 5.31 -0.41 5.04
C CYS A 96 4.52 0.89 4.88
N PHE A 97 5.22 2.01 4.76
CA PHE A 97 4.65 3.32 4.45
C PHE A 97 5.73 4.28 3.93
N HIS A 98 5.38 5.50 3.55
CA HIS A 98 6.35 6.54 3.18
C HIS A 98 6.10 7.87 3.88
N THR A 99 7.09 8.78 3.81
CA THR A 99 7.00 10.14 4.36
C THR A 99 6.86 11.24 3.30
N PHE A 100 6.72 10.87 2.01
CA PHE A 100 6.42 11.83 0.92
C PHE A 100 5.27 12.79 1.28
N PRO A 101 5.39 14.10 0.99
CA PRO A 101 4.39 15.11 1.36
C PRO A 101 2.97 14.78 0.91
N LYS A 102 2.00 15.04 1.79
CA LYS A 102 0.58 14.79 1.51
C LYS A 102 -0.02 15.79 0.52
N TYR A 103 0.49 17.02 0.48
CA TYR A 103 0.02 18.10 -0.36
C TYR A 103 1.17 18.61 -1.20
N PHE A 104 0.91 18.85 -2.48
CA PHE A 104 1.92 19.28 -3.45
C PHE A 104 1.27 19.86 -4.69
N ASN A 105 2.06 20.59 -5.47
CA ASN A 105 1.71 21.08 -6.79
C ASN A 105 1.78 19.96 -7.83
N ILE A 106 0.85 19.99 -8.79
CA ILE A 106 0.82 19.07 -9.93
C ILE A 106 0.65 19.89 -11.20
N GLN A 107 1.39 19.53 -12.24
CA GLN A 107 1.19 20.08 -13.57
C GLN A 107 0.13 19.27 -14.33
N ARG A 108 -0.94 19.93 -14.82
CA ARG A 108 -1.92 19.29 -15.70
C ARG A 108 -1.31 19.03 -17.08
N THR A 109 -1.83 18.03 -17.78
CA THR A 109 -1.51 17.85 -19.20
C THR A 109 -2.15 19.01 -19.98
N SER A 110 -1.38 19.71 -20.82
CA SER A 110 -1.95 20.70 -21.74
C SER A 110 -2.73 20.01 -22.86
N LYS A 111 -3.81 20.64 -23.32
CA LYS A 111 -4.53 20.21 -24.53
C LYS A 111 -3.86 20.71 -25.82
N ILE A 112 -2.91 21.62 -25.70
CA ILE A 112 -2.17 22.22 -26.81
C ILE A 112 -0.75 21.64 -26.79
N GLU A 113 -0.34 21.06 -27.91
CA GLU A 113 0.98 20.46 -28.08
C GLU A 113 2.06 21.55 -27.95
N GLY A 114 3.07 21.29 -27.10
CA GLY A 114 4.15 22.24 -26.80
C GLY A 114 3.87 23.23 -25.67
N GLU A 115 2.66 23.29 -25.12
CA GLU A 115 2.35 24.17 -23.99
C GLU A 115 2.51 23.48 -22.62
N ILE A 116 3.07 24.23 -21.67
CA ILE A 116 3.17 23.87 -20.26
C ILE A 116 1.77 23.98 -19.65
N GLY A 117 1.18 22.86 -19.24
CA GLY A 117 -0.15 22.87 -18.60
C GLY A 117 -0.14 23.55 -17.23
N LYS A 118 -1.30 24.05 -16.80
CA LYS A 118 -1.47 24.79 -15.54
C LYS A 118 -1.04 23.95 -14.33
N ILE A 119 -0.33 24.59 -13.40
CA ILE A 119 -0.01 24.03 -12.09
C ILE A 119 -1.18 24.26 -11.14
N GLN A 120 -1.59 23.22 -10.41
CA GLN A 120 -2.64 23.29 -9.39
C GLN A 120 -2.33 22.41 -8.18
N PRO A 121 -2.90 22.70 -7.00
CA PRO A 121 -2.70 21.88 -5.82
C PRO A 121 -3.29 20.47 -5.98
N GLY A 122 -2.60 19.54 -5.36
CA GLY A 122 -2.90 18.13 -5.31
C GLY A 122 -2.80 17.58 -3.93
N ARG A 123 -3.50 16.48 -3.72
CA ARG A 123 -3.43 15.69 -2.50
C ARG A 123 -3.08 14.25 -2.83
N LEU A 124 -2.18 13.70 -2.04
CA LEU A 124 -1.82 12.30 -2.03
C LEU A 124 -3.00 11.42 -1.60
N MET A 125 -3.22 10.34 -2.35
CA MET A 125 -4.12 9.27 -1.92
C MET A 125 -3.54 8.53 -0.74
N THR A 126 -4.29 8.41 0.36
CA THR A 126 -3.69 7.94 1.62
C THR A 126 -3.27 6.45 1.57
N ASN A 127 -4.08 5.62 0.93
CA ASN A 127 -3.94 4.16 0.87
C ASN A 127 -3.34 3.60 -0.42
N SER A 128 -3.15 4.44 -1.43
CA SER A 128 -2.68 4.04 -2.76
C SER A 128 -1.60 4.99 -3.26
N ALA A 129 -0.87 5.58 -2.31
CA ALA A 129 -0.08 6.78 -2.50
C ALA A 129 1.03 6.60 -3.53
N ILE A 130 1.89 5.60 -3.35
CA ILE A 130 2.99 5.30 -4.26
C ILE A 130 2.81 3.88 -4.78
N CYS A 131 2.91 3.70 -6.09
CA CYS A 131 2.88 2.38 -6.74
C CYS A 131 4.05 2.20 -7.70
N ILE A 132 4.48 0.95 -7.86
CA ILE A 132 5.49 0.55 -8.84
C ILE A 132 4.77 -0.10 -10.01
N ARG A 133 4.96 0.46 -11.20
CA ARG A 133 4.33 -0.05 -12.43
C ARG A 133 5.06 0.46 -13.67
N LYS A 134 4.78 -0.14 -14.82
CA LYS A 134 5.20 0.39 -16.12
C LYS A 134 4.35 1.59 -16.54
N SER A 135 4.92 2.41 -17.43
CA SER A 135 4.14 3.47 -18.08
C SER A 135 3.14 2.88 -19.06
N ASN A 136 1.87 3.29 -18.98
CA ASN A 136 0.85 2.91 -19.97
C ASN A 136 1.17 3.49 -21.37
N SER A 137 1.80 4.67 -21.44
CA SER A 137 2.14 5.34 -22.69
C SER A 137 3.52 4.97 -23.23
N LYS A 138 4.36 4.36 -22.40
CA LYS A 138 5.73 3.95 -22.72
C LYS A 138 6.04 2.57 -22.12
N PRO A 139 5.33 1.50 -22.55
CA PRO A 139 5.44 0.16 -21.95
C PRO A 139 6.81 -0.49 -22.14
N GLU A 140 7.62 0.02 -23.05
CA GLU A 140 9.01 -0.38 -23.29
C GLU A 140 9.97 0.07 -22.17
N LEU A 141 9.60 1.09 -21.40
CA LEU A 141 10.40 1.54 -20.26
C LEU A 141 10.28 0.56 -19.09
N PRO A 142 11.34 0.46 -18.25
CA PRO A 142 11.27 -0.32 -17.02
C PRO A 142 10.18 0.24 -16.08
N GLU A 143 9.83 -0.56 -15.07
CA GLU A 143 8.93 -0.10 -14.01
C GLU A 143 9.49 1.15 -13.32
N GLN A 144 8.59 2.02 -12.86
CA GLN A 144 8.94 3.28 -12.20
C GLN A 144 8.03 3.51 -10.99
N LEU A 145 8.44 4.43 -10.12
CA LEU A 145 7.64 4.91 -9.01
C LEU A 145 6.63 5.96 -9.50
N TYR A 146 5.35 5.70 -9.25
CA TYR A 146 4.25 6.62 -9.54
C TYR A 146 3.55 7.02 -8.26
N VAL A 147 3.07 8.27 -8.22
CA VAL A 147 2.24 8.79 -7.14
C VAL A 147 0.80 8.89 -7.62
N SER A 148 -0.14 8.33 -6.86
CA SER A 148 -1.58 8.50 -7.10
C SER A 148 -2.09 9.75 -6.41
N ILE A 149 -2.77 10.59 -7.17
CA ILE A 149 -3.11 11.95 -6.78
C ILE A 149 -4.60 12.22 -6.95
N GLU A 150 -5.16 13.02 -6.04
CA GLU A 150 -6.45 13.70 -6.20
C GLU A 150 -6.17 15.18 -6.44
N PHE A 151 -6.75 15.74 -7.51
CA PHE A 151 -6.70 17.18 -7.73
C PHE A 151 -7.58 17.90 -6.71
N GLN A 152 -7.15 19.08 -6.26
CA GLN A 152 -7.98 19.95 -5.45
C GLN A 152 -8.52 21.08 -6.33
N ASP A 153 -9.85 21.19 -6.42
CA ASP A 153 -10.50 22.21 -7.24
C ASP A 153 -10.42 23.62 -6.63
N THR A 154 -10.06 23.75 -5.35
CA THR A 154 -9.86 25.04 -4.67
C THR A 154 -8.72 24.98 -3.63
N PRO A 155 -7.84 25.99 -3.57
CA PRO A 155 -6.85 26.14 -2.51
C PRO A 155 -7.50 26.85 -1.31
N THR A 156 -8.31 26.15 -0.51
CA THR A 156 -8.88 26.73 0.71
C THR A 156 -9.03 25.71 1.82
N ASP A 157 -8.70 26.13 3.04
CA ASP A 157 -8.67 25.38 4.30
C ASP A 157 -10.02 24.79 4.77
N ASP A 158 -11.10 24.92 4.00
CA ASP A 158 -12.43 24.45 4.39
C ASP A 158 -12.82 23.18 3.63
N ILE A 159 -12.55 22.04 4.25
CA ILE A 159 -13.02 20.73 3.82
C ILE A 159 -14.53 20.65 4.09
N LYS A 160 -15.35 21.08 3.12
CA LYS A 160 -16.70 20.55 2.96
C LYS A 160 -16.66 19.48 1.89
N GLN A 161 -17.17 18.30 2.24
CA GLN A 161 -17.39 17.18 1.34
C GLN A 161 -18.24 17.66 0.16
N ILE A 162 -17.60 17.98 -0.96
CA ILE A 162 -18.26 18.18 -2.24
C ILE A 162 -18.12 16.87 -3.00
N GLU A 163 -19.24 16.38 -3.53
CA GLU A 163 -19.37 15.19 -4.36
C GLU A 163 -18.28 15.19 -5.43
N ARG A 164 -17.47 14.12 -5.45
CA ARG A 164 -16.23 14.03 -6.21
C ARG A 164 -16.51 13.50 -7.60
N ASP A 165 -16.11 14.24 -8.62
CA ASP A 165 -15.87 13.66 -9.95
C ASP A 165 -14.74 12.63 -9.84
N LEU A 166 -15.13 11.36 -10.01
CA LEU A 166 -14.28 10.17 -9.91
C LEU A 166 -13.20 10.09 -11.02
N ASP A 167 -13.27 10.96 -12.03
CA ASP A 167 -12.32 11.06 -13.17
C ASP A 167 -11.00 11.79 -12.84
N SER A 168 -10.79 12.21 -11.60
CA SER A 168 -9.66 13.07 -11.19
C SER A 168 -8.41 12.33 -10.69
N ALA A 169 -8.47 11.00 -10.52
CA ALA A 169 -7.34 10.21 -10.05
C ALA A 169 -6.30 10.03 -11.16
N LYS A 170 -5.18 10.74 -11.07
CA LYS A 170 -4.05 10.58 -11.99
C LYS A 170 -2.91 9.88 -11.27
N SER A 171 -2.10 9.13 -12.02
CA SER A 171 -0.82 8.63 -11.55
C SER A 171 0.26 9.41 -12.26
N VAL A 172 1.18 10.00 -11.51
CA VAL A 172 2.26 10.86 -12.04
C VAL A 172 3.61 10.26 -11.62
N PRO A 173 4.64 10.25 -12.48
CA PRO A 173 5.97 9.81 -12.07
C PRO A 173 6.43 10.57 -10.82
N LEU A 174 6.91 9.84 -9.82
CA LEU A 174 7.33 10.40 -8.54
C LEU A 174 8.45 11.43 -8.70
N ILE A 175 9.35 11.19 -9.65
CA ILE A 175 10.45 12.10 -9.98
C ILE A 175 9.95 13.45 -10.50
N ASP A 176 8.94 13.46 -11.36
CA ASP A 176 8.40 14.70 -11.92
C ASP A 176 7.74 15.53 -10.82
N LEU A 177 7.00 14.88 -9.93
CA LEU A 177 6.41 15.54 -8.76
C LEU A 177 7.46 16.07 -7.79
N ALA A 178 8.50 15.27 -7.51
CA ALA A 178 9.56 15.69 -6.60
C ALA A 178 10.28 16.93 -7.14
N LYS A 179 10.62 16.95 -8.43
CA LYS A 179 11.23 18.11 -9.11
C LYS A 179 10.32 19.34 -9.05
N LEU A 180 9.04 19.20 -9.39
CA LEU A 180 8.09 20.31 -9.40
C LEU A 180 7.91 20.96 -8.02
N ASN A 181 8.06 20.16 -6.96
CA ASN A 181 7.81 20.59 -5.58
C ASN A 181 9.08 20.83 -4.77
N ASN A 182 10.25 20.80 -5.40
CA ASN A 182 11.54 20.92 -4.73
C ASN A 182 11.72 19.93 -3.56
N ILE A 183 11.15 18.72 -3.71
CA ILE A 183 11.33 17.64 -2.75
C ILE A 183 12.66 16.98 -3.05
N THR A 184 13.59 17.05 -2.10
CA THR A 184 14.94 16.49 -2.25
C THR A 184 15.13 15.21 -1.46
N GLU A 185 14.29 14.95 -0.46
CA GLU A 185 14.41 13.78 0.42
C GLU A 185 13.06 13.34 0.99
N PHE A 186 12.87 12.03 1.12
CA PHE A 186 11.83 11.40 1.95
C PHE A 186 12.20 9.93 2.23
N ASP A 187 11.37 9.25 3.00
CA ASP A 187 11.62 7.88 3.47
C ASP A 187 10.56 6.90 2.96
N PHE A 188 11.03 5.71 2.60
CA PHE A 188 10.26 4.48 2.63
C PHE A 188 10.56 3.76 3.95
N CYS A 189 9.51 3.47 4.71
CA CYS A 189 9.60 2.81 6.00
C CYS A 189 8.99 1.42 5.91
N PHE A 190 9.72 0.40 6.32
CA PHE A 190 9.29 -1.00 6.33
C PHE A 190 9.27 -1.49 7.78
N LYS A 191 8.07 -1.74 8.30
CA LYS A 191 7.85 -2.29 9.63
C LYS A 191 7.73 -3.80 9.55
N PHE A 192 8.55 -4.51 10.31
CA PHE A 192 8.44 -5.96 10.40
C PHE A 192 7.69 -6.37 11.66
N PRO A 193 6.70 -7.27 11.57
CA PRO A 193 6.03 -7.79 12.74
C PRO A 193 7.05 -8.49 13.64
N LYS A 194 7.07 -8.12 14.92
CA LYS A 194 7.96 -8.73 15.92
C LYS A 194 7.44 -10.10 16.30
N ILE A 195 8.30 -11.11 16.21
CA ILE A 195 8.03 -12.45 16.73
C ILE A 195 8.55 -12.49 18.16
N LEU A 196 7.66 -12.70 19.12
CA LEU A 196 8.05 -12.84 20.53
C LEU A 196 8.82 -14.14 20.73
N GLU A 197 9.78 -14.16 21.65
CA GLU A 197 10.59 -15.35 21.93
C GLU A 197 9.73 -16.56 22.31
N SER A 198 8.66 -16.32 23.09
CA SER A 198 7.65 -17.31 23.45
C SER A 198 6.92 -17.93 22.25
N GLU A 199 6.96 -17.30 21.08
CA GLU A 199 6.26 -17.69 19.87
C GLU A 199 7.19 -18.35 18.84
N LEU A 200 8.51 -18.38 19.03
CA LEU A 200 9.49 -18.76 18.00
C LEU A 200 9.20 -20.11 17.32
N ASN A 201 8.64 -21.08 18.05
CA ASN A 201 8.33 -22.41 17.53
C ASN A 201 6.84 -22.62 17.14
N SER A 202 6.02 -21.57 17.26
CA SER A 202 4.59 -21.63 16.97
C SER A 202 4.29 -21.69 15.47
N GLY A 203 3.05 -22.06 15.12
CA GLY A 203 2.56 -21.90 13.74
C GLY A 203 2.58 -20.44 13.30
N LYS A 204 2.23 -19.51 14.20
CA LYS A 204 2.24 -18.06 13.99
C LYS A 204 3.61 -17.55 13.54
N SER A 205 4.68 -17.86 14.28
CA SER A 205 6.03 -17.41 13.92
C SER A 205 6.47 -17.91 12.54
N LYS A 206 6.13 -19.16 12.20
CA LYS A 206 6.45 -19.76 10.90
C LYS A 206 5.72 -19.07 9.74
N VAL A 207 4.46 -18.69 9.93
CA VAL A 207 3.69 -17.95 8.91
C VAL A 207 4.19 -16.52 8.80
N LEU A 208 4.39 -15.81 9.91
CA LEU A 208 4.98 -14.47 9.91
C LEU A 208 6.34 -14.45 9.21
N ASN A 209 7.22 -15.41 9.53
CA ASN A 209 8.52 -15.55 8.87
C ASN A 209 8.40 -15.77 7.35
N HIS A 210 7.39 -16.51 6.88
CA HIS A 210 7.15 -16.67 5.45
C HIS A 210 6.90 -15.31 4.78
N TYR A 211 5.98 -14.50 5.30
CA TYR A 211 5.66 -13.21 4.71
C TYR A 211 6.73 -12.14 4.92
N ILE A 212 7.45 -12.16 6.06
CA ILE A 212 8.64 -11.33 6.29
C ILE A 212 9.69 -11.61 5.21
N ASN A 213 9.95 -12.89 4.91
CA ASN A 213 10.89 -13.25 3.86
C ASN A 213 10.42 -12.80 2.47
N GLN A 214 9.12 -12.91 2.17
CA GLN A 214 8.56 -12.37 0.94
C GLN A 214 8.71 -10.84 0.87
N GLN A 215 8.48 -10.14 1.99
CA GLN A 215 8.65 -8.69 2.07
C GLN A 215 10.09 -8.28 1.83
N ASN A 216 11.04 -8.97 2.45
CA ASN A 216 12.46 -8.74 2.22
C ASN A 216 12.85 -8.97 0.77
N ASN A 217 12.33 -10.03 0.14
CA ASN A 217 12.56 -10.30 -1.27
C ASN A 217 11.99 -9.21 -2.17
N TRP A 218 10.77 -8.76 -1.89
CA TRP A 218 10.13 -7.66 -2.63
C TRP A 218 10.91 -6.34 -2.47
N ILE A 219 11.33 -5.99 -1.25
CA ILE A 219 12.16 -4.81 -1.01
C ILE A 219 13.46 -4.91 -1.81
N LYS A 220 14.17 -6.03 -1.70
CA LYS A 220 15.49 -6.21 -2.33
C LYS A 220 15.43 -6.26 -3.86
N ASN A 221 14.44 -6.94 -4.41
CA ASN A 221 14.40 -7.26 -5.83
C ASN A 221 13.53 -6.30 -6.64
N THR A 222 12.62 -5.56 -5.99
CA THR A 222 11.67 -4.67 -6.66
C THR A 222 11.86 -3.21 -6.25
N ILE A 223 11.90 -2.91 -4.95
CA ILE A 223 11.97 -1.51 -4.48
C ILE A 223 13.39 -0.95 -4.56
N GLN A 224 14.37 -1.67 -4.02
CA GLN A 224 15.76 -1.23 -3.94
C GLN A 224 16.34 -0.84 -5.31
N PRO A 225 16.15 -1.61 -6.41
CA PRO A 225 16.70 -1.22 -7.71
C PRO A 225 16.13 0.12 -8.21
N LEU A 226 14.86 0.41 -7.91
CA LEU A 226 14.22 1.67 -8.29
C LEU A 226 14.69 2.83 -7.42
N VAL A 227 14.87 2.61 -6.13
CA VAL A 227 15.47 3.59 -5.22
C VAL A 227 16.90 3.93 -5.66
N ASP A 228 17.69 2.91 -6.01
CA ASP A 228 19.07 3.08 -6.49
C ASP A 228 19.13 3.84 -7.82
N ASP A 229 18.23 3.52 -8.75
CA ASP A 229 18.10 4.24 -10.02
C ASP A 229 17.76 5.72 -9.78
N VAL A 230 16.78 5.98 -8.92
CA VAL A 230 16.39 7.33 -8.54
C VAL A 230 17.56 8.11 -7.93
N LEU A 231 18.28 7.51 -6.98
CA LEU A 231 19.40 8.16 -6.32
C LEU A 231 20.57 8.44 -7.27
N LYS A 232 20.81 7.58 -8.26
CA LYS A 232 21.89 7.74 -9.24
C LYS A 232 21.57 8.78 -10.30
N ASN A 233 20.33 8.79 -10.79
CA ASN A 233 19.95 9.53 -11.98
C ASN A 233 19.17 10.82 -11.68
N HIS A 234 18.75 11.01 -10.43
CA HIS A 234 17.93 12.14 -10.02
C HIS A 234 18.45 12.76 -8.71
N ASN A 235 18.25 14.07 -8.55
CA ASN A 235 18.60 14.78 -7.31
C ASN A 235 17.52 14.57 -6.23
N LEU A 236 17.14 13.30 -6.00
CA LEU A 236 16.12 12.90 -5.04
C LEU A 236 16.66 11.73 -4.22
N LYS A 237 16.71 11.93 -2.90
CA LYS A 237 17.13 10.92 -1.94
C LYS A 237 15.90 10.20 -1.38
N ILE A 238 15.85 8.88 -1.53
CA ILE A 238 14.82 8.04 -0.92
C ILE A 238 15.51 7.14 0.10
N ASN A 239 15.30 7.41 1.40
CA ASN A 239 15.87 6.56 2.44
C ASN A 239 15.00 5.32 2.62
N MET A 240 15.61 4.15 2.84
CA MET A 240 14.88 2.96 3.28
C MET A 240 15.14 2.72 4.75
N ILE A 241 14.09 2.85 5.55
CA ILE A 241 14.10 2.71 7.01
C ILE A 241 13.46 1.39 7.37
N TYR A 242 14.17 0.54 8.10
CA TYR A 242 13.68 -0.75 8.60
C TYR A 242 13.32 -0.59 10.09
N LEU A 243 12.07 -0.84 10.45
CA LEU A 243 11.45 -0.56 11.76
C LEU A 243 10.98 -1.82 12.47
#